data_AF-A0A4Q3X2Z9-F1
#
_entry.id   AF-A0A4Q3X2Z9-F1
#
_cell.length_a   1.000
_cell.length_b   1.000
_cell.length_c   1.000
_cell.angle_alpha   90.00
_cell.angle_beta   90.00
_cell.angle_gamma   90.00
#
_symmetry.space_group_name_H-M   'P 1'
#
loop_
_entity.id
_entity.type
_entity.pdbx_description
1 polymer ?
#
loop_
_entity_poly.entity_id
_entity_poly.type
_entity_poly.pdbx_seq_one_letter_code
_entity_poly.pdbx_strand_id
1 'polypeptide(L)' 'MPPVSLLIDRLSCPVHIPTDAGYALEVAGFNTAVVHTPEIAVGAESAADVVAAMHFARDHGYPVHIYSTGHGAYA' A
#
# COMPACT_ATOMS: atom_id res chain seq x y z
N MET A 1 -4.11 -15.06 -6.19
CA MET A 1 -4.03 -13.88 -5.33
C MET A 1 -5.25 -13.85 -4.42
N PRO A 2 -5.10 -13.66 -3.11
CA PRO A 2 -6.25 -13.35 -2.25
C PRO A 2 -6.92 -12.06 -2.72
N PRO A 3 -8.25 -11.92 -2.56
CA PRO A 3 -8.92 -10.69 -2.92
C PRO A 3 -8.56 -9.57 -1.95
N VAL A 4 -8.24 -8.38 -2.48
CA VAL A 4 -7.95 -7.16 -1.69
C VAL A 4 -9.11 -6.78 -0.75
N SER A 5 -10.33 -7.23 -1.07
CA SER A 5 -11.52 -7.04 -0.22
C SER A 5 -11.33 -7.58 1.19
N LEU A 6 -10.58 -8.67 1.39
CA LEU A 6 -10.28 -9.20 2.72
C LEU A 6 -9.39 -8.27 3.55
N LEU A 7 -8.55 -7.48 2.89
CA LEU A 7 -7.71 -6.50 3.56
C LEU A 7 -8.52 -5.23 3.87
N ILE A 8 -9.37 -4.80 2.93
CA ILE A 8 -10.32 -3.69 3.13
C ILE A 8 -11.24 -3.97 4.33
N ASP A 9 -11.78 -5.17 4.46
CA ASP A 9 -12.67 -5.53 5.58
C ASP A 9 -11.95 -5.54 6.94
N ARG A 10 -10.63 -5.64 6.95
CA ARG A 10 -9.80 -5.71 8.18
C ARG A 10 -9.18 -4.39 8.59
N LEU A 11 -9.10 -3.43 7.67
CA LEU A 11 -8.43 -2.16 7.88
C LEU A 11 -9.46 -1.03 7.94
N SER A 12 -9.24 -0.11 8.86
CA SER A 12 -10.03 1.14 8.94
C SER A 12 -9.44 2.25 8.07
N CYS A 13 -8.28 2.01 7.45
CA CYS A 13 -7.54 2.97 6.65
C CYS A 13 -7.78 2.78 5.14
N PRO A 14 -7.40 3.77 4.30
CA PRO A 14 -7.47 3.64 2.85
C PRO A 14 -6.62 2.48 2.31
N VAL A 15 -7.24 1.65 1.48
CA VAL A 15 -6.57 0.59 0.72
C VAL A 15 -6.96 0.76 -0.75
N HIS A 16 -5.97 0.85 -1.63
CA HIS A 16 -6.17 1.11 -3.05
C HIS A 16 -5.50 0.07 -3.93
N ILE A 17 -6.17 -0.32 -5.00
CA ILE A 17 -5.62 -1.08 -6.13
C ILE A 17 -5.50 -0.16 -7.37
N PRO A 18 -4.72 -0.54 -8.41
CA PRO A 18 -4.46 0.34 -9.57
C PRO A 18 -5.69 0.92 -10.28
N THR A 19 -6.86 0.28 -10.15
CA THR A 19 -8.12 0.74 -10.75
C THR A 19 -8.89 1.75 -9.90
N ASP A 20 -8.48 1.97 -8.65
CA ASP A 20 -9.18 2.86 -7.73
C ASP A 20 -8.77 4.32 -7.96
N ALA A 21 -9.74 5.24 -7.83
CA ALA A 21 -9.51 6.66 -8.05
C ALA A 21 -8.44 7.26 -7.11
N GLY A 22 -8.29 6.72 -5.90
CA GLY A 22 -7.29 7.17 -4.91
C GLY A 22 -5.88 6.63 -5.14
N TYR A 23 -5.71 5.58 -5.93
CA TYR A 23 -4.43 4.88 -6.08
C TYR A 23 -3.31 5.79 -6.57
N ALA A 24 -3.58 6.56 -7.62
CA ALA A 24 -2.56 7.42 -8.23
C ALA A 24 -2.04 8.50 -7.28
N LEU A 25 -2.89 8.98 -6.37
CA LEU A 25 -2.51 9.96 -5.36
C LEU A 25 -1.69 9.30 -4.24
N GLU A 26 -2.11 8.12 -3.80
CA GLU A 26 -1.48 7.39 -2.69
C GLU A 26 -0.04 6.94 -3.01
N VAL A 27 0.22 6.51 -4.25
CA VAL A 27 1.56 6.05 -4.67
C VAL A 27 2.45 7.18 -5.22
N ALA A 28 1.94 8.40 -5.29
CA ALA A 28 2.69 9.54 -5.83
C ALA A 28 3.87 9.91 -4.93
N GLY A 29 5.05 10.08 -5.53
CA GLY A 29 6.27 10.51 -4.84
C GLY A 29 6.70 11.91 -5.15
N PHE A 30 7.51 12.44 -4.24
CA PHE A 30 8.19 13.71 -4.45
C PHE A 30 9.12 13.60 -5.67
N ASN A 31 9.85 12.49 -5.76
CA ASN A 31 10.68 12.21 -6.92
C ASN A 31 9.84 11.61 -8.06
N THR A 32 9.38 12.47 -8.98
CA THR A 32 8.56 12.08 -10.13
C THR A 32 9.29 11.21 -11.16
N ALA A 33 10.62 11.08 -11.06
CA ALA A 33 11.39 10.15 -11.90
C ALA A 33 11.26 8.69 -11.44
N VAL A 34 10.83 8.45 -10.20
CA VAL A 34 10.60 7.12 -9.63
C VAL A 34 9.10 6.84 -9.69
N VAL A 35 8.72 5.73 -10.32
CA VAL A 35 7.32 5.31 -10.46
C VAL A 35 7.09 4.06 -9.61
N HIS A 36 6.21 4.18 -8.63
CA HIS A 36 5.78 3.05 -7.81
C HIS A 36 4.50 2.43 -8.39
N THR A 37 4.52 1.12 -8.61
CA THR A 37 3.36 0.37 -9.13
C THR A 37 3.04 -0.85 -8.24
N PRO A 38 2.81 -0.68 -6.92
CA PRO A 38 2.43 -1.78 -6.07
C PRO A 38 1.04 -2.31 -6.45
N GLU A 39 0.82 -3.61 -6.27
CA GLU A 39 -0.50 -4.22 -6.50
C GLU A 39 -1.55 -3.72 -5.51
N ILE A 40 -1.11 -3.33 -4.31
CA ILE A 40 -1.94 -2.82 -3.22
C ILE A 40 -1.18 -1.67 -2.55
N ALA A 41 -1.82 -0.51 -2.42
CA ALA A 41 -1.35 0.61 -1.61
C ALA A 41 -2.18 0.69 -0.32
N VAL A 42 -1.52 0.86 0.83
CA VAL A 42 -2.17 0.98 2.14
C VAL A 42 -1.74 2.29 2.77
N GLY A 43 -2.67 3.24 2.86
CA GLY A 43 -2.47 4.52 3.54
C GLY A 43 -2.60 4.36 5.04
N ALA A 44 -1.66 3.69 5.69
CA ALA A 44 -1.74 3.35 7.12
C ALA A 44 -1.83 4.61 8.00
N GLU A 45 -2.86 4.69 8.84
CA GLU A 45 -3.09 5.83 9.74
C GLU A 45 -2.71 5.52 11.19
N SER A 46 -2.48 4.24 11.50
CA SER A 46 -2.11 3.77 12.82
C SER A 46 -1.12 2.60 12.77
N ALA A 47 -0.49 2.32 13.91
CA ALA A 47 0.35 1.13 14.07
C ALA A 47 -0.46 -0.18 13.92
N ALA A 48 -1.75 -0.16 14.27
CA ALA A 48 -2.62 -1.32 14.09
C ALA A 48 -2.83 -1.66 12.60
N ASP A 49 -2.97 -0.63 11.76
CA ASP A 49 -3.09 -0.82 10.30
C ASP A 49 -1.84 -1.45 9.72
N VAL A 50 -0.66 -0.97 10.14
CA VAL A 50 0.63 -1.55 9.73
C VAL A 50 0.72 -3.02 10.13
N VAL A 51 0.38 -3.35 11.38
CA VAL A 51 0.41 -4.74 11.87
C VAL A 51 -0.52 -5.64 11.04
N ALA A 52 -1.75 -5.20 10.78
CA ALA A 52 -2.71 -5.95 9.99
C ALA A 52 -2.27 -6.13 8.52
N ALA A 53 -1.73 -5.08 7.90
CA ALA A 53 -1.17 -5.15 6.53
C ALA A 53 0.03 -6.10 6.45
N MET A 54 0.95 -6.06 7.43
CA MET A 54 2.09 -6.96 7.48
C MET A 54 1.68 -8.42 7.68
N HIS A 55 0.69 -8.70 8.53
CA HIS A 55 0.14 -10.05 8.67
C HIS A 55 -0.48 -10.53 7.37
N PHE A 56 -1.28 -9.70 6.69
CA PHE A 56 -1.86 -10.06 5.40
C PHE A 56 -0.79 -10.33 4.35
N ALA A 57 0.24 -9.48 4.24
CA ALA A 57 1.33 -9.65 3.30
C ALA A 57 2.09 -10.96 3.56
N ARG A 58 2.43 -11.26 4.81
CA ARG A 58 3.08 -12.51 5.22
C ARG A 58 2.24 -13.73 4.86
N ASP A 59 0.96 -13.72 5.22
CA ASP A 59 0.08 -14.89 5.08
C ASP A 59 -0.19 -15.21 3.59
N HIS A 60 0.00 -14.24 2.70
CA HIS A 60 -0.25 -14.39 1.26
C HIS A 60 1.00 -14.22 0.38
N GLY A 61 2.18 -14.05 0.98
CA GLY A 61 3.46 -13.99 0.28
C GLY A 61 3.71 -12.70 -0.52
N TYR A 62 3.11 -11.57 -0.14
CA TYR A 62 3.39 -10.30 -0.81
C TYR A 62 4.71 -9.68 -0.32
N PRO A 63 5.61 -9.25 -1.23
CA PRO A 63 6.72 -8.39 -0.87
C PRO A 63 6.19 -7.03 -0.38
N VAL A 64 6.86 -6.45 0.61
CA VAL A 64 6.46 -5.18 1.22
C VAL A 64 7.54 -4.13 1.02
N HIS A 65 7.13 -2.96 0.54
CA HIS A 65 7.96 -1.77 0.41
C HIS A 65 7.39 -0.71 1.36
N ILE A 66 8.26 -0.07 2.15
CA ILE A 66 7.84 1.00 3.06
C ILE A 66 7.93 2.33 2.34
N TYR A 67 6.80 3.01 2.29
CA TYR A 67 6.64 4.30 1.67
C TYR A 67 6.30 5.34 2.73
N SER A 68 7.21 6.30 2.96
CA SER A 68 7.01 7.37 3.94
C SER A 68 6.68 8.68 3.21
N THR A 69 7.62 9.62 3.14
CA THR A 69 7.38 10.93 2.51
C THR A 69 7.65 10.96 1.00
N GLY A 70 7.95 9.82 0.37
CA GLY A 70 8.16 9.73 -1.09
C GLY A 70 9.44 10.38 -1.65
N HIS A 71 10.46 10.64 -0.83
CA HIS A 71 11.75 11.24 -1.26
C HIS A 71 12.80 10.19 -1.66
N GLY A 72 12.43 8.92 -1.75
CA GLY A 72 13.32 7.84 -2.16
C GLY A 72 13.82 7.99 -3.60
N ALA A 73 14.98 7.41 -3.88
CA ALA A 73 15.55 7.35 -5.23
C ALA A 73 15.30 6.01 -5.94
N TYR A 74 14.56 5.10 -5.32
CA TYR A 74 14.30 3.74 -5.80
C TYR A 74 12.85 3.35 -5.55
N ALA A 75 12.34 2.48 -6.43
CA ALA A 75 11.05 1.81 -6.28
C ALA A 75 11.23 0.43 -5.65
#